data_AF-A0A948FXA9-F1
#
_entry.id   AF-A0A948FXA9-F1
#
_cell.length_a   1.000
_cell.length_b   1.000
_cell.length_c   1.000
_cell.angle_alpha   90.00
_cell.angle_beta   90.00
_cell.angle_gamma   90.00
#
_symmetry.space_group_name_H-M   'P 1'
#
loop_
_entity.id
_entity.type
_entity.pdbx_description
1 polymer ?
#
loop_
_entity_poly.entity_id
_entity_poly.type
_entity_poly.pdbx_seq_one_letter_code
_entity_poly.pdbx_strand_id
1 'polypeptide(L)'
;MNQDDSRHDTLLAMLNMPPGSRIVLFGAGSAGQHAYTVLSHHFQVIAFTDSDSSKHGTQVAGIPILPLDGIAGDSYDFIVITSMFQQEIMGVLTGQYGMARSRIRPAPKQLFKEGRTIPSSANLTPADFDAVFDVLDACKVRYFADHSFLLGLARTGDFIPWEIEVDLAIVGGDEAALEQAGLILANEFDFTTVHYNNDYELWSKSDINMLKSASQLFDAHRKILRGEHVYWCVGPILLKFPERYYREVEYMNFKGRKIPVPVDHESYLAEMYGDWRTPNEHWSYTDYGNIETIFPSGFVK
;
A
#
# COMPACT_ATOMS: atom_id res chain seq x y z
N MET A 1 1.85 30.04 -1.23
CA MET A 1 2.48 28.72 -1.03
C MET A 1 1.35 27.71 -1.10
N ASN A 2 1.31 26.86 -2.13
CA ASN A 2 0.26 25.87 -2.26
C ASN A 2 0.44 24.80 -1.16
N GLN A 3 -0.65 24.21 -0.67
CA GLN A 3 -0.60 23.16 0.36
C GLN A 3 0.27 21.96 -0.07
N ASP A 4 0.33 21.66 -1.37
CA ASP A 4 1.17 20.59 -1.94
C ASP A 4 2.68 20.84 -1.77
N ASP A 5 3.15 22.08 -1.94
CA ASP A 5 4.57 22.41 -1.77
C ASP A 5 5.01 22.17 -0.32
N SER A 6 4.18 22.56 0.65
CA SER A 6 4.48 22.37 2.08
C SER A 6 4.56 20.90 2.53
N ARG A 7 3.82 20.02 1.84
CA ARG A 7 3.81 18.57 2.11
C ARG A 7 5.05 17.91 1.54
N HIS A 8 5.41 18.24 0.30
CA HIS A 8 6.67 17.76 -0.29
C HIS A 8 7.87 18.23 0.53
N ASP A 9 7.89 19.49 0.98
CA ASP A 9 8.96 20.00 1.84
C ASP A 9 9.14 19.17 3.13
N THR A 10 8.04 18.73 3.73
CA THR A 10 8.08 17.88 4.94
C THR A 10 8.64 16.49 4.61
N LEU A 11 8.19 15.86 3.53
CA LEU A 11 8.68 14.53 3.09
C LEU A 11 10.15 14.57 2.68
N LEU A 12 10.58 15.66 2.03
CA LEU A 12 11.97 15.90 1.64
C LEU A 12 12.84 16.12 2.88
N ALA A 13 12.34 16.84 3.88
CA ALA A 13 13.03 16.99 5.16
C ALA A 13 13.25 15.64 5.87
N MET A 14 12.31 14.70 5.77
CA MET A 14 12.47 13.35 6.34
C MET A 14 13.60 12.55 5.70
N LEU A 15 13.92 12.81 4.42
CA LEU A 15 15.06 12.17 3.76
C LEU A 15 16.40 12.70 4.29
N ASN A 16 16.44 13.89 4.89
CA ASN A 16 17.65 14.50 5.46
C ASN A 16 18.87 14.39 4.51
N MET A 17 18.68 14.89 3.28
CA MET A 17 19.71 14.97 2.24
C MET A 17 19.92 16.44 1.86
N PRO A 18 21.18 16.88 1.62
CA PRO A 18 21.44 18.21 1.08
C PRO A 18 20.73 18.42 -0.28
N PRO A 19 20.13 19.61 -0.52
CA PRO A 19 19.57 19.94 -1.82
C PRO A 19 20.62 19.79 -2.93
N GLY A 20 20.20 19.27 -4.10
CA GLY A 20 21.08 19.05 -5.24
C GLY A 20 22.01 17.84 -5.12
N SER A 21 21.94 17.05 -4.04
CA SER A 21 22.64 15.77 -3.95
C SER A 21 22.33 14.86 -5.14
N ARG A 22 23.35 14.11 -5.57
CA ARG A 22 23.24 13.09 -6.61
C ARG A 22 22.69 11.82 -5.99
N ILE A 23 21.57 11.32 -6.50
CA ILE A 23 20.90 10.17 -5.91
C ILE A 23 20.65 9.07 -6.93
N VAL A 24 20.69 7.83 -6.43
CA VAL A 24 20.19 6.64 -7.13
C VAL A 24 18.88 6.23 -6.48
N LEU A 25 17.86 5.96 -7.29
CA LEU A 25 16.59 5.42 -6.79
C LEU A 25 16.59 3.89 -6.88
N PHE A 26 16.47 3.20 -5.74
CA PHE A 26 16.39 1.75 -5.67
C PHE A 26 14.93 1.30 -5.71
N GLY A 27 14.51 0.78 -6.86
CA GLY A 27 13.16 0.35 -7.19
C GLY A 27 12.63 1.16 -8.37
N ALA A 28 12.58 0.55 -9.55
CA ALA A 28 12.15 1.18 -10.81
C ALA A 28 10.73 0.77 -11.24
N GLY A 29 9.93 0.24 -10.30
CA GLY A 29 8.49 0.05 -10.48
C GLY A 29 7.70 1.35 -10.34
N SER A 30 6.37 1.29 -10.35
CA SER A 30 5.47 2.44 -10.24
C SER A 30 5.83 3.38 -9.08
N ALA A 31 6.06 2.82 -7.88
CA ALA A 31 6.48 3.58 -6.70
C ALA A 31 7.75 4.43 -6.93
N GLY A 32 8.74 3.89 -7.63
CA GLY A 32 9.96 4.62 -7.98
C GLY A 32 9.75 5.67 -9.06
N GLN A 33 8.91 5.36 -10.05
CA GLN A 33 8.54 6.33 -11.09
C GLN A 33 7.83 7.54 -10.48
N HIS A 34 6.95 7.34 -9.49
CA HIS A 34 6.31 8.42 -8.76
C HIS A 34 7.27 9.16 -7.84
N ALA A 35 8.11 8.45 -7.09
CA ALA A 35 9.12 9.10 -6.27
C ALA A 35 10.03 10.01 -7.11
N TYR A 36 10.34 9.61 -8.36
CA TYR A 36 11.09 10.43 -9.29
C TYR A 36 10.39 11.74 -9.66
N THR A 37 9.07 11.75 -9.87
CA THR A 37 8.36 12.99 -10.23
C THR A 37 8.49 14.05 -9.15
N VAL A 38 8.59 13.66 -7.88
CA VAL A 38 8.80 14.59 -6.76
C VAL A 38 10.30 14.88 -6.56
N LEU A 39 11.12 13.83 -6.45
CA LEU A 39 12.54 13.97 -6.05
C LEU A 39 13.39 14.66 -7.12
N SER A 40 13.06 14.51 -8.40
CA SER A 40 13.81 15.14 -9.50
C SER A 40 13.74 16.67 -9.50
N HIS A 41 12.76 17.28 -8.81
CA HIS A 41 12.70 18.72 -8.62
C HIS A 41 13.73 19.25 -7.61
N HIS A 42 14.27 18.40 -6.74
CA HIS A 42 15.13 18.81 -5.61
C HIS A 42 16.52 18.16 -5.61
N PHE A 43 16.64 17.00 -6.28
CA PHE A 43 17.86 16.20 -6.31
C PHE A 43 18.23 15.81 -7.73
N GLN A 44 19.51 15.57 -7.97
CA GLN A 44 19.99 15.07 -9.25
C GLN A 44 19.86 13.54 -9.28
N VAL A 45 18.79 13.04 -9.88
CA VAL A 45 18.61 11.59 -10.06
C VAL A 45 19.51 11.11 -11.20
N ILE A 46 20.55 10.34 -10.87
CA ILE A 46 21.54 9.89 -11.84
C ILE A 46 21.17 8.57 -12.53
N ALA A 47 20.47 7.70 -11.82
CA ALA A 47 20.09 6.36 -12.27
C ALA A 47 18.98 5.80 -11.38
N PHE A 48 18.25 4.84 -11.93
CA PHE A 48 17.51 3.85 -11.15
C PHE A 48 18.36 2.58 -11.01
N THR A 49 18.10 1.82 -9.96
CA THR A 49 18.53 0.42 -9.86
C THR A 49 17.35 -0.42 -9.35
N ASP A 50 17.33 -1.71 -9.68
CA ASP A 50 16.23 -2.61 -9.29
C ASP A 50 16.78 -4.02 -9.09
N SER A 51 16.17 -4.80 -8.20
CA SER A 51 16.50 -6.21 -8.02
C SER A 51 16.08 -7.07 -9.22
N ASP A 52 15.09 -6.60 -10.00
CA ASP A 52 14.64 -7.24 -11.22
C ASP A 52 15.58 -6.91 -12.39
N SER A 53 16.45 -7.86 -12.74
CA SER A 53 17.42 -7.72 -13.82
C SER A 53 16.79 -7.55 -15.20
N SER A 54 15.51 -7.94 -15.37
CA SER A 54 14.81 -7.74 -16.64
C SER A 54 14.59 -6.26 -16.98
N LYS A 55 14.63 -5.38 -15.97
CA LYS A 55 14.52 -3.93 -16.15
C LYS A 55 15.85 -3.26 -16.49
N HIS A 56 16.98 -3.93 -16.26
CA HIS A 56 18.30 -3.33 -16.49
C HIS A 56 18.53 -3.06 -17.97
N GLY A 57 19.17 -1.93 -18.28
CA GLY A 57 19.37 -1.47 -19.66
C GLY A 57 18.15 -0.78 -20.29
N THR A 58 17.04 -0.68 -19.55
CA THR A 58 15.89 0.17 -19.92
C THR A 58 15.95 1.52 -19.20
N GLN A 59 14.90 2.34 -19.31
CA GLN A 59 14.87 3.69 -18.74
C GLN A 59 13.49 4.06 -18.19
N VAL A 60 13.47 4.92 -17.16
CA VAL A 60 12.28 5.59 -16.62
C VAL A 60 12.45 7.09 -16.85
N ALA A 61 11.52 7.73 -17.56
CA ALA A 61 11.58 9.17 -17.83
C ALA A 61 12.93 9.66 -18.40
N GLY A 62 13.61 8.82 -19.20
CA GLY A 62 14.93 9.09 -19.76
C GLY A 62 16.11 8.82 -18.82
N ILE A 63 15.87 8.43 -17.56
CA ILE A 63 16.89 8.02 -16.60
C ILE A 63 17.17 6.52 -16.75
N PRO A 64 18.44 6.09 -16.87
CA PRO A 64 18.78 4.69 -17.08
C PRO A 64 18.50 3.85 -15.83
N ILE A 65 18.07 2.60 -16.04
CA ILE A 65 17.99 1.57 -15.01
C ILE A 65 19.23 0.68 -15.13
N LEU A 66 20.08 0.71 -14.11
CA LEU A 66 21.37 0.01 -14.09
C LEU A 66 21.42 -1.03 -12.98
N PRO A 67 22.16 -2.14 -13.16
CA PRO A 67 22.57 -2.97 -12.03
C PRO A 67 23.39 -2.11 -11.07
N LEU A 68 23.26 -2.32 -9.75
CA LEU A 68 23.92 -1.46 -8.76
C LEU A 68 25.45 -1.45 -8.91
N ASP A 69 26.07 -2.60 -9.22
CA ASP A 69 27.51 -2.71 -9.52
C ASP A 69 27.93 -1.97 -10.79
N GLY A 70 26.98 -1.65 -11.67
CA GLY A 70 27.20 -0.85 -12.87
C GLY A 70 27.21 0.66 -12.61
N ILE A 71 26.93 1.10 -11.38
CA ILE A 71 26.91 2.51 -10.99
C ILE A 71 28.18 2.82 -10.19
N ALA A 72 29.04 3.70 -10.73
CA ALA A 72 30.27 4.09 -10.06
C ALA A 72 29.97 4.68 -8.67
N GLY A 73 30.59 4.15 -7.61
CA GLY A 73 30.21 4.45 -6.22
C GLY A 73 30.44 5.92 -5.79
N ASP A 74 31.23 6.68 -6.54
CA ASP A 74 31.51 8.11 -6.39
C ASP A 74 30.62 9.01 -7.26
N SER A 75 29.81 8.42 -8.15
CA SER A 75 28.88 9.14 -9.03
C SER A 75 27.60 9.62 -8.31
N TYR A 76 27.30 9.07 -7.14
CA TYR A 76 26.16 9.46 -6.30
C TYR A 76 26.54 9.63 -4.83
N ASP A 77 25.76 10.43 -4.13
CA ASP A 77 25.94 10.71 -2.70
C ASP A 77 25.10 9.72 -1.87
N PHE A 78 23.84 9.48 -2.29
CA PHE A 78 22.87 8.65 -1.58
C PHE A 78 22.15 7.64 -2.49
N ILE A 79 21.72 6.52 -1.90
CA ILE A 79 20.68 5.65 -2.47
C ILE A 79 19.38 5.90 -1.72
N VAL A 80 18.31 6.20 -2.45
CA VAL A 80 16.97 6.32 -1.91
C VAL A 80 16.19 5.04 -2.24
N ILE A 81 15.71 4.31 -1.22
CA ILE A 81 14.92 3.08 -1.45
C ILE A 81 13.47 3.46 -1.70
N THR A 82 13.02 3.27 -2.95
CA THR A 82 11.67 3.61 -3.44
C THR A 82 10.84 2.36 -3.71
N SER A 83 10.89 1.42 -2.77
CA SER A 83 10.26 0.10 -2.85
C SER A 83 9.60 -0.26 -1.52
N MET A 84 8.61 -1.15 -1.56
CA MET A 84 7.96 -1.69 -0.37
C MET A 84 8.86 -2.63 0.45
N PHE A 85 9.90 -3.21 -0.17
CA PHE A 85 10.87 -4.13 0.45
C PHE A 85 12.05 -3.38 1.08
N GLN A 86 11.77 -2.35 1.87
CA GLN A 86 12.81 -1.45 2.36
C GLN A 86 13.83 -2.15 3.26
N GLN A 87 13.37 -3.07 4.11
CA GLN A 87 14.23 -3.77 5.07
C GLN A 87 15.14 -4.77 4.37
N GLU A 88 14.61 -5.52 3.42
CA GLU A 88 15.37 -6.49 2.63
C GLU A 88 16.40 -5.79 1.75
N ILE A 89 16.00 -4.71 1.07
CA ILE A 89 16.91 -3.90 0.27
C ILE A 89 17.99 -3.26 1.15
N MET A 90 17.62 -2.72 2.32
CA MET A 90 18.59 -2.22 3.29
C MET A 90 19.59 -3.30 3.71
N GLY A 91 19.12 -4.52 3.97
CA GLY A 91 19.96 -5.68 4.30
C GLY A 91 20.93 -6.04 3.16
N VAL A 92 20.44 -6.07 1.93
CA VAL A 92 21.27 -6.32 0.73
C VAL A 92 22.31 -5.22 0.55
N LEU A 93 21.92 -3.94 0.61
CA LEU A 93 22.82 -2.80 0.43
C LEU A 93 23.92 -2.75 1.50
N THR A 94 23.58 -3.01 2.76
CA THR A 94 24.56 -2.96 3.85
C THR A 94 25.41 -4.23 3.93
N GLY A 95 24.82 -5.40 3.69
CA GLY A 95 25.48 -6.70 3.80
C GLY A 95 26.28 -7.07 2.56
N GLN A 96 25.61 -7.20 1.41
CA GLN A 96 26.23 -7.65 0.16
C GLN A 96 27.11 -6.55 -0.46
N TYR A 97 26.62 -5.30 -0.47
CA TYR A 97 27.32 -4.18 -1.09
C TYR A 97 28.20 -3.39 -0.12
N GLY A 98 28.21 -3.73 1.18
CA GLY A 98 29.03 -3.07 2.19
C GLY A 98 28.74 -1.57 2.35
N MET A 99 27.56 -1.10 1.93
CA MET A 99 27.23 0.32 1.93
C MET A 99 26.98 0.82 3.35
N ALA A 100 27.57 1.97 3.68
CA ALA A 100 27.31 2.62 4.95
C ALA A 100 25.84 3.05 5.04
N ARG A 101 25.15 2.73 6.15
CA ARG A 101 23.76 3.15 6.40
C ARG A 101 23.54 4.66 6.24
N SER A 102 24.55 5.47 6.55
CA SER A 102 24.51 6.93 6.37
C SER A 102 24.38 7.37 4.90
N ARG A 103 24.59 6.48 3.92
CA ARG A 103 24.38 6.72 2.49
C ARG A 103 23.04 6.20 1.96
N ILE A 104 22.24 5.54 2.79
CA ILE A 104 20.97 4.92 2.39
C ILE A 104 19.82 5.73 3.00
N ARG A 105 18.77 6.00 2.22
CA ARG A 105 17.55 6.70 2.65
C ARG A 105 16.32 5.90 2.25
N PRO A 106 15.66 5.20 3.19
CA PRO A 106 14.34 4.66 2.92
C PRO A 106 13.38 5.82 2.63
N ALA A 107 12.72 5.82 1.47
CA ALA A 107 11.77 6.87 1.17
C ALA A 107 10.49 6.68 2.00
N PRO A 108 9.91 7.73 2.58
CA PRO A 108 8.60 7.65 3.19
C PRO A 108 7.55 7.17 2.18
N LYS A 109 6.64 6.29 2.59
CA LYS A 109 5.63 5.65 1.71
C LYS A 109 4.79 6.67 0.93
N GLN A 110 4.63 7.87 1.48
CA GLN A 110 3.89 8.97 0.88
C GLN A 110 4.52 9.46 -0.44
N LEU A 111 5.83 9.28 -0.65
CA LEU A 111 6.48 9.62 -1.92
C LEU A 111 6.12 8.67 -3.07
N PHE A 112 5.51 7.52 -2.77
CA PHE A 112 5.15 6.51 -3.78
C PHE A 112 3.73 6.69 -4.32
N LYS A 113 2.92 7.50 -3.63
CA LYS A 113 1.48 7.67 -3.89
C LYS A 113 1.31 8.93 -4.75
N GLU A 114 0.91 8.75 -6.02
CA GLU A 114 0.68 9.84 -7.00
C GLU A 114 -0.17 10.97 -6.44
N GLY A 115 0.19 12.22 -6.79
CA GLY A 115 -0.77 13.31 -7.05
C GLY A 115 -1.78 13.63 -5.95
N ARG A 116 -1.58 13.11 -4.74
CA ARG A 116 -2.53 13.32 -3.67
C ARG A 116 -2.36 14.76 -3.21
N THR A 117 -3.28 15.62 -3.63
CA THR A 117 -3.92 16.43 -2.59
C THR A 117 -4.71 15.44 -1.74
N ILE A 118 -4.04 14.76 -0.79
CA ILE A 118 -4.80 14.06 0.26
C ILE A 118 -5.62 15.17 0.87
N PRO A 119 -6.96 15.21 0.68
CA PRO A 119 -7.74 16.16 1.42
C PRO A 119 -7.44 15.78 2.86
N SER A 120 -7.04 16.74 3.68
CA SER A 120 -6.99 16.50 5.13
C SER A 120 -8.26 15.73 5.51
N SER A 121 -8.20 14.76 6.41
CA SER A 121 -9.42 14.04 6.82
C SER A 121 -10.52 15.02 7.30
N ALA A 122 -10.11 16.24 7.69
CA ALA A 122 -10.97 17.38 7.98
C ALA A 122 -11.74 17.96 6.78
N ASN A 123 -11.23 17.81 5.56
CA ASN A 123 -11.86 18.24 4.31
C ASN A 123 -12.78 17.16 3.70
N LEU A 124 -12.70 15.91 4.18
CA LEU A 124 -13.56 14.81 3.76
C LEU A 124 -14.84 14.79 4.59
N THR A 125 -15.96 14.84 3.90
CA THR A 125 -17.32 14.79 4.43
C THR A 125 -17.85 13.36 4.40
N PRO A 126 -18.90 13.03 5.18
CA PRO A 126 -19.55 11.73 5.09
C PRO A 126 -20.00 11.38 3.66
N ALA A 127 -20.44 12.37 2.88
CA ALA A 127 -20.88 12.19 1.50
C ALA A 127 -19.79 11.64 0.56
N ASP A 128 -18.51 11.88 0.87
CA ASP A 128 -17.38 11.35 0.10
C ASP A 128 -17.24 9.83 0.25
N PHE A 129 -17.86 9.23 1.27
CA PHE A 129 -17.78 7.80 1.54
C PHE A 129 -19.12 7.07 1.55
N ASP A 130 -20.18 7.73 2.03
CA ASP A 130 -21.49 7.13 2.25
C ASP A 130 -22.07 6.54 0.96
N ALA A 131 -21.91 7.23 -0.18
CA ALA A 131 -22.45 6.75 -1.44
C ALA A 131 -21.80 5.42 -1.90
N VAL A 132 -20.50 5.24 -1.65
CA VAL A 132 -19.79 3.98 -1.94
C VAL A 132 -20.29 2.88 -1.00
N PHE A 133 -20.38 3.15 0.30
CA PHE A 133 -20.90 2.18 1.26
C PHE A 133 -22.36 1.81 0.98
N ASP A 134 -23.19 2.76 0.56
CA ASP A 134 -24.59 2.52 0.19
C ASP A 134 -24.70 1.61 -1.02
N VAL A 135 -23.81 1.72 -2.02
CA VAL A 135 -23.74 0.77 -3.14
C VAL A 135 -23.38 -0.62 -2.64
N LEU A 136 -22.34 -0.75 -1.80
CA LEU A 136 -21.94 -2.05 -1.24
C LEU A 136 -23.08 -2.69 -0.44
N ASP A 137 -23.76 -1.92 0.41
CA ASP A 137 -24.88 -2.38 1.22
C ASP A 137 -26.09 -2.76 0.36
N ALA A 138 -26.43 -1.96 -0.66
CA ALA A 138 -27.55 -2.21 -1.56
C ALA A 138 -27.32 -3.47 -2.41
N CYS A 139 -26.08 -3.69 -2.86
CA CYS A 139 -25.66 -4.91 -3.54
C CYS A 139 -25.52 -6.10 -2.59
N LYS A 140 -25.53 -5.88 -1.27
CA LYS A 140 -25.32 -6.91 -0.23
C LYS A 140 -23.92 -7.52 -0.28
N VAL A 141 -22.92 -6.71 -0.62
CA VAL A 141 -21.51 -7.08 -0.52
C VAL A 141 -21.16 -7.22 0.96
N ARG A 142 -20.53 -8.33 1.34
CA ARG A 142 -20.07 -8.55 2.71
C ARG A 142 -18.65 -8.00 2.88
N TYR A 143 -18.56 -6.80 3.44
CA TYR A 143 -17.29 -6.11 3.67
C TYR A 143 -17.05 -5.79 5.16
N PHE A 144 -15.79 -5.52 5.50
CA PHE A 144 -15.32 -5.11 6.82
C PHE A 144 -14.24 -4.05 6.67
N ALA A 145 -14.10 -3.12 7.61
CA ALA A 145 -12.91 -2.27 7.69
C ALA A 145 -11.67 -3.13 7.88
N ASP A 146 -10.57 -2.76 7.23
CA ASP A 146 -9.34 -3.54 7.24
C ASP A 146 -8.10 -2.65 7.32
N HIS A 147 -6.92 -3.26 7.42
CA HIS A 147 -5.61 -2.60 7.32
C HIS A 147 -5.52 -1.25 8.07
N SER A 148 -5.12 -0.18 7.37
CA SER A 148 -4.86 1.13 7.97
C SER A 148 -6.16 1.81 8.42
N PHE A 149 -7.27 1.53 7.73
CA PHE A 149 -8.57 2.07 8.09
C PHE A 149 -9.09 1.50 9.41
N LEU A 150 -9.08 0.17 9.58
CA LEU A 150 -9.45 -0.47 10.86
C LEU A 150 -8.53 -0.02 12.00
N LEU A 151 -7.22 0.07 11.73
CA LEU A 151 -6.24 0.53 12.72
C LEU A 151 -6.50 1.98 13.15
N GLY A 152 -6.86 2.85 12.21
CA GLY A 152 -7.27 4.23 12.50
C GLY A 152 -8.54 4.27 13.36
N LEU A 153 -9.60 3.56 12.94
CA LEU A 153 -10.85 3.49 13.68
C LEU A 153 -10.62 3.02 15.13
N ALA A 154 -9.79 1.99 15.32
CA ALA A 154 -9.46 1.44 16.64
C ALA A 154 -8.62 2.39 17.52
N ARG A 155 -7.73 3.20 16.93
CA ARG A 155 -6.86 4.11 17.68
C ARG A 155 -7.49 5.46 17.98
N THR A 156 -8.15 6.06 16.99
CA THR A 156 -8.58 7.47 17.04
C THR A 156 -10.04 7.66 16.65
N GLY A 157 -10.73 6.62 16.16
CA GLY A 157 -12.09 6.74 15.63
C GLY A 157 -12.16 7.44 14.26
N ASP A 158 -11.01 7.65 13.61
CA ASP A 158 -10.87 8.31 12.31
C ASP A 158 -9.64 7.71 11.59
N PHE A 159 -9.28 8.22 10.42
CA PHE A 159 -8.06 7.81 9.72
C PHE A 159 -6.81 8.02 10.57
N ILE A 160 -5.77 7.24 10.24
CA ILE A 160 -4.41 7.55 10.67
C ILE A 160 -3.98 8.85 9.95
N PRO A 161 -3.42 9.87 10.64
CA PRO A 161 -3.21 11.19 10.05
C PRO A 161 -2.41 11.22 8.74
N TRP A 162 -1.51 10.25 8.54
CA TRP A 162 -0.64 10.13 7.37
C TRP A 162 -1.10 9.05 6.36
N GLU A 163 -2.20 8.36 6.64
CA GLU A 163 -2.84 7.36 5.77
C GLU A 163 -4.35 7.59 5.74
N ILE A 164 -4.78 8.34 4.72
CA ILE A 164 -6.19 8.60 4.45
C ILE A 164 -6.58 7.73 3.27
N GLU A 165 -7.16 6.58 3.58
CA GLU A 165 -7.59 5.52 2.68
C GLU A 165 -8.62 4.66 3.42
N VAL A 166 -9.69 4.30 2.74
CA VAL A 166 -10.71 3.36 3.22
C VAL A 166 -10.34 1.99 2.69
N ASP A 167 -9.59 1.26 3.51
CA ASP A 167 -9.26 -0.14 3.29
C ASP A 167 -10.44 -1.03 3.74
N LEU A 168 -10.97 -1.84 2.82
CA LEU A 168 -12.03 -2.80 3.10
C LEU A 168 -11.60 -4.23 2.76
N ALA A 169 -11.99 -5.18 3.59
CA ALA A 169 -11.92 -6.60 3.31
C ALA A 169 -13.29 -7.11 2.83
N ILE A 170 -13.37 -7.67 1.63
CA ILE A 170 -14.55 -8.38 1.11
C ILE A 170 -14.38 -9.87 1.41
N VAL A 171 -15.19 -10.42 2.31
CA VAL A 171 -14.99 -11.79 2.83
C VAL A 171 -16.25 -12.64 2.68
N GLY A 172 -16.18 -13.60 1.76
CA GLY A 172 -17.33 -14.42 1.38
C GLY A 172 -18.41 -13.60 0.67
N GLY A 173 -19.67 -14.00 0.81
CA GLY A 173 -20.79 -13.36 0.10
C GLY A 173 -21.04 -13.96 -1.29
N ASP A 174 -21.97 -13.34 -2.02
CA ASP A 174 -22.35 -13.73 -3.38
C ASP A 174 -21.43 -13.05 -4.40
N GLU A 175 -20.89 -13.82 -5.34
CA GLU A 175 -20.03 -13.28 -6.41
C GLU A 175 -20.79 -12.32 -7.31
N ALA A 176 -22.07 -12.63 -7.62
CA ALA A 176 -22.88 -11.77 -8.47
C ALA A 176 -23.16 -10.41 -7.81
N ALA A 177 -23.26 -10.38 -6.47
CA ALA A 177 -23.38 -9.15 -5.71
C ALA A 177 -22.11 -8.28 -5.82
N LEU A 178 -20.93 -8.91 -5.73
CA LEU A 178 -19.65 -8.22 -5.88
C LEU A 178 -19.46 -7.68 -7.31
N GLU A 179 -19.77 -8.48 -8.32
CA GLU A 179 -19.74 -8.08 -9.72
C GLU A 179 -20.69 -6.89 -9.98
N GLN A 180 -21.92 -6.97 -9.47
CA GLN A 180 -22.90 -5.90 -9.61
C GLN A 180 -22.42 -4.60 -8.92
N ALA A 181 -21.87 -4.70 -7.72
CA ALA A 181 -21.31 -3.56 -7.02
C ALA A 181 -20.16 -2.93 -7.82
N GLY A 182 -19.25 -3.74 -8.35
CA GLY A 182 -18.15 -3.27 -9.20
C GLY A 182 -18.65 -2.52 -10.45
N LEU A 183 -19.70 -3.02 -11.11
CA LEU A 183 -20.30 -2.36 -12.27
C LEU A 183 -20.93 -1.00 -11.92
N ILE A 184 -21.68 -0.92 -10.81
CA ILE A 184 -22.28 0.34 -10.36
C ILE A 184 -21.19 1.32 -9.95
N LEU A 185 -20.19 0.85 -9.19
CA LEU A 185 -19.09 1.69 -8.74
C LEU A 185 -18.27 2.24 -9.92
N ALA A 186 -18.04 1.45 -10.96
CA ALA A 186 -17.35 1.91 -12.17
C ALA A 186 -18.18 2.89 -13.02
N ASN A 187 -19.51 2.80 -12.97
CA ASN A 187 -20.39 3.69 -13.75
C ASN A 187 -20.64 5.03 -13.05
N GLU A 188 -20.86 5.00 -11.74
CA GLU A 188 -21.26 6.16 -10.94
C GLU A 188 -20.06 6.86 -10.26
N PHE A 189 -18.94 6.15 -10.11
CA PHE A 189 -17.74 6.61 -9.41
C PHE A 189 -16.49 6.24 -10.21
N ASP A 190 -15.31 6.54 -9.66
CA ASP A 190 -14.01 6.35 -10.31
C ASP A 190 -13.41 4.95 -10.04
N PHE A 191 -14.22 3.90 -9.97
CA PHE A 191 -13.74 2.57 -9.60
C PHE A 191 -13.31 1.70 -10.79
N THR A 192 -12.33 0.83 -10.51
CA THR A 192 -11.91 -0.26 -11.38
C THR A 192 -12.02 -1.58 -10.64
N THR A 193 -12.61 -2.57 -11.29
CA THR A 193 -12.54 -3.97 -10.86
C THR A 193 -11.22 -4.58 -11.34
N VAL A 194 -10.40 -5.02 -10.39
CA VAL A 194 -9.12 -5.67 -10.68
C VAL A 194 -9.28 -7.15 -10.42
N HIS A 195 -8.81 -7.98 -11.36
CA HIS A 195 -8.80 -9.43 -11.25
C HIS A 195 -7.40 -9.92 -10.87
N TYR A 196 -7.31 -11.15 -10.36
CA TYR A 196 -6.00 -11.79 -10.19
C TYR A 196 -5.31 -11.96 -11.54
N ASN A 197 -3.98 -11.87 -11.55
CA ASN A 197 -3.19 -11.99 -12.77
C ASN A 197 -2.76 -13.43 -13.10
N ASN A 198 -3.03 -14.36 -12.19
CA ASN A 198 -2.61 -15.75 -12.28
C ASN A 198 -3.66 -16.68 -11.66
N ASP A 199 -3.55 -17.97 -12.00
CA ASP A 199 -4.27 -19.04 -11.33
C ASP A 199 -3.38 -19.58 -10.19
N TYR A 200 -3.98 -19.78 -9.02
CA TYR A 200 -3.34 -20.35 -7.82
C TYR A 200 -4.33 -21.28 -7.10
N GLU A 201 -3.86 -22.11 -6.17
CA GLU A 201 -4.74 -23.06 -5.45
C GLU A 201 -5.92 -22.39 -4.73
N LEU A 202 -5.77 -21.11 -4.36
CA LEU A 202 -6.79 -20.33 -3.66
C LEU A 202 -7.73 -19.56 -4.61
N TRP A 203 -7.26 -19.13 -5.78
CA TRP A 203 -7.97 -18.21 -6.69
C TRP A 203 -7.71 -18.48 -8.18
N SER A 204 -8.61 -18.05 -9.03
CA SER A 204 -8.47 -18.02 -10.50
C SER A 204 -8.19 -16.60 -10.99
N LYS A 205 -7.53 -16.46 -12.14
CA LYS A 205 -7.38 -15.16 -12.83
C LYS A 205 -8.70 -14.52 -13.26
N SER A 206 -9.78 -15.29 -13.28
CA SER A 206 -11.14 -14.77 -13.51
C SER A 206 -11.72 -14.11 -12.27
N ASP A 207 -11.22 -14.44 -11.08
CA ASP A 207 -11.78 -13.98 -9.82
C ASP A 207 -11.44 -12.50 -9.61
N ILE A 208 -12.41 -11.73 -9.10
CA ILE A 208 -12.18 -10.35 -8.66
C ILE A 208 -11.19 -10.39 -7.49
N ASN A 209 -10.11 -9.64 -7.59
CA ASN A 209 -9.12 -9.44 -6.52
C ASN A 209 -9.44 -8.21 -5.68
N MET A 210 -9.86 -7.11 -6.31
CA MET A 210 -10.21 -5.88 -5.60
C MET A 210 -11.15 -4.98 -6.41
N LEU A 211 -11.87 -4.11 -5.70
CA LEU A 211 -12.47 -2.91 -6.25
C LEU A 211 -11.66 -1.71 -5.75
N LYS A 212 -11.11 -0.92 -6.67
CA LYS A 212 -10.21 0.19 -6.33
C LYS A 212 -10.66 1.48 -7.01
N SER A 213 -10.73 2.56 -6.25
CA SER A 213 -10.94 3.91 -6.79
C SER A 213 -9.67 4.47 -7.45
N ALA A 214 -9.83 5.20 -8.55
CA ALA A 214 -8.73 5.87 -9.25
C ALA A 214 -8.09 6.96 -8.37
N SER A 215 -8.89 7.62 -7.53
CA SER A 215 -8.45 8.53 -6.48
C SER A 215 -7.63 7.86 -5.37
N GLN A 216 -7.63 6.53 -5.29
CA GLN A 216 -7.00 5.74 -4.22
C GLN A 216 -7.55 6.06 -2.83
N LEU A 217 -8.78 6.58 -2.75
CA LEU A 217 -9.46 6.80 -1.49
C LEU A 217 -10.05 5.50 -0.93
N PHE A 218 -10.41 4.59 -1.81
CA PHE A 218 -11.00 3.28 -1.50
C PHE A 218 -10.22 2.16 -2.17
N ASP A 219 -9.82 1.19 -1.33
CA ASP A 219 -9.25 -0.09 -1.71
C ASP A 219 -10.05 -1.20 -1.02
N ALA A 220 -10.91 -1.90 -1.76
CA ALA A 220 -11.70 -3.02 -1.24
C ALA A 220 -11.14 -4.35 -1.76
N HIS A 221 -10.32 -4.99 -0.95
CA HIS A 221 -9.63 -6.24 -1.27
C HIS A 221 -10.53 -7.45 -0.99
N ARG A 222 -10.66 -8.34 -1.96
CA ARG A 222 -11.24 -9.66 -1.73
C ARG A 222 -10.27 -10.49 -0.90
N LYS A 223 -10.79 -11.10 0.17
CA LYS A 223 -10.09 -12.14 0.91
C LYS A 223 -10.80 -13.47 0.74
N ILE A 224 -10.02 -14.49 0.42
CA ILE A 224 -10.51 -15.80 0.02
C ILE A 224 -10.71 -16.67 1.26
N LEU A 225 -11.96 -17.05 1.54
CA LEU A 225 -12.30 -18.01 2.58
C LEU A 225 -12.07 -19.45 2.07
N ARG A 226 -11.21 -20.21 2.77
CA ARG A 226 -10.96 -21.64 2.54
C ARG A 226 -10.78 -22.37 3.86
N GLY A 227 -11.68 -23.31 4.13
CA GLY A 227 -11.69 -24.04 5.40
C GLY A 227 -11.86 -23.08 6.58
N GLU A 228 -10.99 -23.21 7.58
CA GLU A 228 -11.02 -22.38 8.80
C GLU A 228 -10.21 -21.07 8.68
N HIS A 229 -9.82 -20.68 7.47
CA HIS A 229 -8.94 -19.54 7.25
C HIS A 229 -9.38 -18.64 6.09
N VAL A 230 -8.96 -17.39 6.17
CA VAL A 230 -9.12 -16.35 5.16
C VAL A 230 -7.74 -15.93 4.67
N TYR A 231 -7.59 -15.80 3.35
CA TYR A 231 -6.30 -15.58 2.68
C TYR A 231 -6.35 -14.35 1.78
N TRP A 232 -5.25 -13.59 1.71
CA TRP A 232 -5.08 -12.47 0.79
C TRP A 232 -3.61 -12.15 0.59
N CYS A 233 -3.30 -11.34 -0.42
CA CYS A 233 -1.94 -10.95 -0.73
C CYS A 233 -1.71 -9.45 -0.51
N VAL A 234 -0.54 -9.11 0.03
CA VAL A 234 0.01 -7.74 0.01
C VAL A 234 1.33 -7.80 -0.74
N GLY A 235 1.31 -7.37 -2.01
CA GLY A 235 2.41 -7.64 -2.93
C GLY A 235 2.66 -9.17 -3.01
N PRO A 236 3.89 -9.65 -2.81
CA PRO A 236 4.20 -11.08 -2.85
C PRO A 236 3.89 -11.82 -1.54
N ILE A 237 3.42 -11.13 -0.49
CA ILE A 237 3.23 -11.72 0.83
C ILE A 237 1.82 -12.30 0.90
N LEU A 238 1.70 -13.63 1.00
CA LEU A 238 0.45 -14.30 1.32
C LEU A 238 0.24 -14.22 2.83
N LEU A 239 -0.85 -13.56 3.20
CA LEU A 239 -1.34 -13.46 4.56
C LEU A 239 -2.48 -14.44 4.76
N LYS A 240 -2.62 -14.91 5.99
CA LYS A 240 -3.67 -15.82 6.41
C LYS A 240 -4.19 -15.41 7.77
N PHE A 241 -5.47 -15.60 8.01
CA PHE A 241 -6.08 -15.34 9.30
C PHE A 241 -7.15 -16.39 9.61
N PRO A 242 -7.43 -16.71 10.88
CA PRO A 242 -8.58 -17.53 11.25
C PRO A 242 -9.89 -16.91 10.76
N GLU A 243 -10.77 -17.68 10.12
CA GLU A 243 -12.03 -17.14 9.60
C GLU A 243 -13.00 -16.68 10.69
N ARG A 244 -12.80 -17.12 11.94
CA ARG A 244 -13.60 -16.76 13.11
C ARG A 244 -13.80 -15.25 13.28
N TYR A 245 -12.80 -14.44 12.92
CA TYR A 245 -12.86 -12.98 12.99
C TYR A 245 -13.89 -12.35 12.03
N TYR A 246 -14.32 -13.10 11.01
CA TYR A 246 -15.31 -12.65 10.04
C TYR A 246 -16.66 -13.34 10.20
N ARG A 247 -16.83 -14.32 11.10
CA ARG A 247 -18.10 -15.05 11.28
C ARG A 247 -19.24 -14.12 11.71
N GLU A 248 -18.94 -13.29 12.69
CA GLU A 248 -19.84 -12.27 13.23
C GLU A 248 -19.33 -10.88 12.86
N VAL A 249 -20.19 -9.88 13.03
CA VAL A 249 -19.89 -8.49 12.70
C VAL A 249 -20.01 -7.63 13.94
N GLU A 250 -18.95 -6.89 14.23
CA GLU A 250 -19.00 -5.74 15.13
C GLU A 250 -19.10 -4.47 14.31
N TYR A 251 -19.47 -3.36 14.96
CA TYR A 251 -19.59 -2.07 14.28
C TYR A 251 -18.82 -1.00 15.04
N MET A 252 -18.04 -0.21 14.29
CA MET A 252 -17.44 1.03 14.78
C MET A 252 -18.08 2.23 14.11
N ASN A 253 -18.09 3.38 14.78
CA ASN A 253 -18.62 4.60 14.19
C ASN A 253 -17.51 5.34 13.45
N PHE A 254 -17.74 5.66 12.18
CA PHE A 254 -16.88 6.48 11.35
C PHE A 254 -17.70 7.60 10.73
N LYS A 255 -17.40 8.86 11.10
CA LYS A 255 -18.09 10.06 10.59
C LYS A 255 -19.64 9.99 10.63
N GLY A 256 -20.19 9.25 11.60
CA GLY A 256 -21.64 9.09 11.81
C GLY A 256 -22.25 7.83 11.16
N ARG A 257 -21.47 7.06 10.38
CA ARG A 257 -21.85 5.76 9.83
C ARG A 257 -21.35 4.62 10.71
N LYS A 258 -22.15 3.56 10.83
CA LYS A 258 -21.68 2.28 11.40
C LYS A 258 -20.94 1.49 10.33
N ILE A 259 -19.66 1.27 10.54
CA ILE A 259 -18.79 0.49 9.67
C ILE A 259 -18.63 -0.91 10.26
N PRO A 260 -18.87 -1.98 9.48
CA PRO A 260 -18.61 -3.35 9.93
C PRO A 260 -17.11 -3.55 10.16
N VAL A 261 -16.74 -4.15 11.27
CA VAL A 261 -15.36 -4.53 11.60
C VAL A 261 -15.31 -6.02 11.97
N PRO A 262 -14.15 -6.68 11.86
CA PRO A 262 -13.99 -8.06 12.32
C PRO A 262 -14.41 -8.18 13.80
N VAL A 263 -15.09 -9.26 14.18
CA VAL A 263 -15.40 -9.50 15.60
C VAL A 263 -14.10 -9.65 16.39
N ASP A 264 -14.02 -9.11 17.61
CA ASP A 264 -12.76 -9.10 18.38
C ASP A 264 -11.61 -8.42 17.61
N HIS A 265 -11.93 -7.28 16.99
CA HIS A 265 -10.99 -6.49 16.18
C HIS A 265 -9.70 -6.11 16.91
N GLU A 266 -9.71 -6.01 18.24
CA GLU A 266 -8.49 -5.76 19.02
C GLU A 266 -7.49 -6.93 18.95
N SER A 267 -7.99 -8.16 19.07
CA SER A 267 -7.17 -9.38 18.90
C SER A 267 -6.76 -9.55 17.44
N TYR A 268 -7.64 -9.20 16.49
CA TYR A 268 -7.29 -9.14 15.07
C TYR A 268 -6.09 -8.22 14.83
N LEU A 269 -6.14 -6.98 15.34
CA LEU A 269 -5.06 -6.02 15.18
C LEU A 269 -3.78 -6.46 15.92
N ALA A 270 -3.90 -7.15 17.06
CA ALA A 270 -2.74 -7.68 17.79
C ALA A 270 -2.04 -8.83 17.07
N GLU A 271 -2.79 -9.76 16.47
CA GLU A 271 -2.24 -10.85 15.67
C GLU A 271 -1.68 -10.35 14.33
N MET A 272 -2.24 -9.27 13.77
CA MET A 272 -1.75 -8.68 12.52
C MET A 272 -0.51 -7.79 12.71
N TYR A 273 -0.48 -6.94 13.75
CA TYR A 273 0.51 -5.86 13.92
C TYR A 273 1.33 -5.92 15.22
N GLY A 274 1.03 -6.83 16.15
CA GLY A 274 1.70 -6.88 17.46
C GLY A 274 1.20 -5.77 18.40
N ASP A 275 2.11 -4.93 18.93
CA ASP A 275 1.73 -3.73 19.68
C ASP A 275 1.16 -2.66 18.73
N TRP A 276 -0.08 -2.89 18.31
CA TRP A 276 -0.78 -2.02 17.39
C TRP A 276 -1.23 -0.73 18.04
N ARG A 277 -1.11 -0.51 19.36
CA ARG A 277 -1.52 0.76 19.97
C ARG A 277 -0.44 1.82 19.85
N THR A 278 0.82 1.41 19.81
CA THR A 278 1.97 2.30 19.65
C THR A 278 2.36 2.42 18.17
N PRO A 279 2.41 3.63 17.58
CA PRO A 279 2.93 3.80 16.23
C PRO A 279 4.38 3.33 16.11
N ASN A 280 4.68 2.51 15.10
CA ASN A 280 6.03 2.04 14.79
C ASN A 280 6.48 2.60 13.43
N GLU A 281 7.40 3.55 13.45
CA GLU A 281 7.94 4.22 12.25
C GLU A 281 8.81 3.30 11.38
N HIS A 282 9.25 2.17 11.92
CA HIS A 282 10.08 1.19 11.21
C HIS A 282 9.29 -0.01 10.70
N TRP A 283 7.96 -0.01 10.89
CA TRP A 283 7.08 -1.10 10.48
C TRP A 283 7.08 -1.27 8.95
N SER A 284 7.25 -2.50 8.51
CA SER A 284 7.30 -2.91 7.11
C SER A 284 6.37 -4.10 6.87
N TYR A 285 6.06 -4.38 5.61
CA TYR A 285 5.13 -5.46 5.26
C TYR A 285 5.62 -6.85 5.67
N THR A 286 6.91 -7.02 5.95
CA THR A 286 7.46 -8.26 6.52
C THR A 286 7.23 -8.42 8.01
N ASP A 287 6.73 -7.38 8.69
CA ASP A 287 6.42 -7.39 10.13
C ASP A 287 4.98 -7.85 10.42
N TYR A 288 4.20 -8.22 9.41
CA TYR A 288 2.89 -8.82 9.62
C TYR A 288 3.02 -10.08 10.48
N GLY A 289 2.23 -10.18 11.55
CA GLY A 289 2.24 -11.35 12.44
C GLY A 289 1.61 -12.61 11.83
N ASN A 290 0.99 -12.47 10.66
CA ASN A 290 0.11 -13.46 10.06
C ASN A 290 0.53 -13.86 8.61
N ILE A 291 1.84 -13.84 8.35
CA ILE A 291 2.44 -14.28 7.08
C ILE A 291 2.38 -15.81 6.98
N GLU A 292 1.73 -16.31 5.93
CA GLU A 292 1.75 -17.74 5.57
C GLU A 292 2.94 -18.05 4.66
N THR A 293 3.15 -17.25 3.61
CA THR A 293 4.27 -17.42 2.69
C THR A 293 4.65 -16.12 2.00
N ILE A 294 5.86 -16.04 1.47
CA ILE A 294 6.33 -14.93 0.65
C ILE A 294 6.71 -15.50 -0.72
N PHE A 295 5.97 -15.10 -1.76
CA PHE A 295 6.22 -15.56 -3.12
C PHE A 295 7.43 -14.85 -3.76
N PRO A 296 8.01 -15.44 -4.82
CA PRO A 296 8.95 -14.72 -5.68
C PRO A 296 8.32 -13.43 -6.25
N SER A 297 9.17 -12.44 -6.52
CA SER A 297 8.74 -11.16 -7.09
C SER A 297 7.92 -11.36 -8.38
N GLY A 298 6.75 -10.71 -8.45
CA GLY A 298 5.86 -10.75 -9.61
C GLY A 298 4.86 -11.91 -9.65
N PHE A 299 4.86 -12.80 -8.65
CA PHE A 299 3.90 -13.91 -8.60
C PHE A 299 2.45 -13.44 -8.45
N VAL A 300 2.21 -12.42 -7.61
CA VAL A 300 0.92 -11.76 -7.43
C VAL A 300 1.12 -10.30 -7.83
N LYS A 301 0.54 -9.88 -8.95
CA LYS A 301 0.66 -8.52 -9.49
C LYS A 301 -0.63 -8.07 -10.13
#